data_AF-A0A7S2U8K1-F1
#
_entry.id   AF-A0A7S2U8K1-F1
#
_cell.length_a   1.000
_cell.length_b   1.000
_cell.length_c   1.000
_cell.angle_alpha   90.00
_cell.angle_beta   90.00
_cell.angle_gamma   90.00
#
_symmetry.space_group_name_H-M   'P 1'
#
loop_
_entity.id
_entity.type
_entity.pdbx_description
1 polymer ?
#
loop_
_entity_poly.entity_id
_entity_poly.type
_entity_poly.pdbx_seq_one_letter_code
_entity_poly.pdbx_strand_id
1 'polypeptide(L)'
;MCFKSGTPTKHMTTFLAASSIVLVTPLTIDVRLDSIQSDRDPWGLSIPHVVSIVPSRALALSEEQLLVEDVWREVTRQYVDPTFNGLGQEGWGEKRQEAIKSVANVGPDDTEEVYQAIRTMLQTLGDPYTRFLTPDQYGSLSTYARGNSAGGVGVQLLVDPSSGKVMVSNTVQNSPATKAGLLPGDIILEVNGMDMSGATAEVVAAKCRGEAGTTLT
;
A
#
# COMPACT_ATOMS: atom_id res chain seq x y z
N MET A 1 55.57 51.19 -12.14
CA MET A 1 55.91 51.08 -13.57
C MET A 1 54.95 50.06 -14.18
N CYS A 2 53.85 50.51 -14.79
CA CYS A 2 53.65 50.82 -16.23
C CYS A 2 53.13 49.64 -17.07
N PHE A 3 51.80 49.59 -17.21
CA PHE A 3 50.97 49.53 -18.44
C PHE A 3 51.47 48.81 -19.72
N LYS A 4 50.64 47.86 -20.24
CA LYS A 4 49.83 47.89 -21.50
C LYS A 4 49.41 46.46 -21.90
N SER A 5 48.12 46.11 -21.89
CA SER A 5 47.05 46.29 -22.90
C SER A 5 47.03 45.23 -24.02
N GLY A 6 45.92 44.50 -24.12
CA GLY A 6 45.53 43.70 -25.27
C GLY A 6 44.12 43.13 -25.11
N THR A 7 43.13 43.76 -25.74
CA THR A 7 41.80 43.19 -25.99
C THR A 7 41.89 42.13 -27.11
N PRO A 8 40.94 41.18 -27.19
CA PRO A 8 39.84 41.42 -28.13
C PRO A 8 38.46 40.95 -27.66
N THR A 9 37.51 41.48 -28.41
CA THR A 9 36.05 41.48 -28.37
C THR A 9 35.32 40.16 -28.60
N LYS A 10 34.09 40.14 -28.05
CA LYS A 10 32.85 39.47 -28.49
C LYS A 10 32.79 37.94 -28.34
N HIS A 11 31.84 37.46 -27.53
CA HIS A 11 30.53 37.04 -28.04
C HIS A 11 29.50 36.91 -26.89
N MET A 12 28.34 37.54 -27.09
CA MET A 12 27.10 37.33 -26.36
C MET A 12 26.71 35.85 -26.41
N THR A 13 26.30 35.25 -25.30
CA THR A 13 25.24 34.24 -25.29
C THR A 13 24.55 34.24 -23.93
N THR A 14 23.36 34.82 -23.92
CA THR A 14 22.35 34.77 -22.86
C THR A 14 21.92 33.32 -22.66
N PHE A 15 22.03 32.80 -21.43
CA PHE A 15 21.41 31.53 -21.05
C PHE A 15 19.89 31.75 -20.88
N LEU A 16 19.12 31.17 -21.80
CA LEU A 16 17.67 31.09 -21.76
C LEU A 16 17.24 29.86 -20.95
N ALA A 17 16.17 30.04 -20.18
CA ALA A 17 15.59 29.11 -19.23
C ALA A 17 15.25 27.72 -19.80
N ALA A 18 15.43 26.69 -18.97
CA ALA A 18 14.99 25.33 -19.23
C ALA A 18 13.45 25.26 -19.31
N SER A 19 12.92 24.92 -20.48
CA SER A 19 11.53 24.47 -20.63
C SER A 19 11.44 22.99 -20.31
N SER A 20 10.71 22.66 -19.25
CA SER A 20 10.24 21.29 -18.98
C SER A 20 9.25 20.87 -20.07
N ILE A 21 9.66 19.98 -20.96
CA ILE A 21 8.77 19.28 -21.88
C ILE A 21 8.14 18.12 -21.10
N VAL A 22 6.83 18.24 -20.83
CA VAL A 22 5.99 17.14 -20.40
C VAL A 22 5.72 16.27 -21.63
N LEU A 23 6.33 15.10 -21.71
CA LEU A 23 5.99 14.07 -22.69
C LEU A 23 4.64 13.47 -22.30
N VAL A 24 3.56 13.97 -22.88
CA VAL A 24 2.26 13.30 -22.89
C VAL A 24 2.34 12.17 -23.91
N THR A 25 2.46 10.92 -23.44
CA THR A 25 2.30 9.75 -24.31
C THR A 25 0.83 9.63 -24.72
N PRO A 26 0.48 9.59 -26.02
CA PRO A 26 -0.89 9.40 -26.43
C PRO A 26 -1.34 7.97 -26.11
N LEU A 27 -2.39 7.86 -25.32
CA LEU A 27 -3.11 6.61 -25.03
C LEU A 27 -3.63 6.05 -26.36
N THR A 28 -3.07 4.92 -26.82
CA THR A 28 -3.57 4.23 -28.02
C THR A 28 -4.93 3.62 -27.69
N ILE A 29 -5.99 4.18 -28.28
CA ILE A 29 -7.35 3.64 -28.22
C ILE A 29 -7.42 2.46 -29.20
N ASP A 30 -7.67 1.26 -28.68
CA ASP A 30 -7.93 0.07 -29.50
C ASP A 30 -9.35 0.17 -30.09
N VAL A 31 -9.43 0.38 -31.40
CA VAL A 31 -10.71 0.44 -32.14
C VAL A 31 -10.96 -0.95 -32.70
N ARG A 32 -11.89 -1.69 -32.10
CA ARG A 32 -12.38 -2.95 -32.66
C ARG A 32 -13.33 -2.65 -33.83
N LEU A 33 -12.85 -2.90 -35.04
CA LEU A 33 -13.64 -2.83 -36.28
C LEU A 33 -14.35 -4.18 -36.47
N ASP A 34 -15.63 -4.28 -36.07
CA ASP A 34 -16.46 -5.38 -36.56
C ASP A 34 -16.80 -5.15 -38.03
N SER A 35 -16.61 -6.19 -38.84
CA SER A 35 -16.90 -6.20 -40.28
C SER A 35 -18.40 -6.01 -40.51
N ILE A 36 -18.80 -4.84 -41.00
CA ILE A 36 -20.18 -4.56 -41.41
C ILE A 36 -20.30 -4.87 -42.91
N GLN A 37 -21.21 -5.78 -43.26
CA GLN A 37 -21.52 -6.15 -44.64
C GLN A 37 -22.02 -4.94 -45.45
N SER A 38 -21.47 -4.80 -46.66
CA SER A 38 -21.77 -3.75 -47.64
C SER A 38 -23.21 -3.86 -48.15
N ASP A 39 -24.18 -3.23 -47.51
CA ASP A 39 -25.47 -2.96 -48.15
C ASP A 39 -25.31 -1.79 -49.13
N ARG A 40 -25.45 -2.10 -50.44
CA ARG A 40 -25.50 -1.10 -51.52
C ARG A 40 -26.96 -0.74 -51.79
N ASP A 41 -27.28 0.53 -51.65
CA ASP A 41 -28.57 1.09 -52.01
C ASP A 41 -28.72 1.29 -53.55
N PRO A 42 -29.94 1.20 -54.11
CA PRO A 42 -30.14 1.01 -55.56
C PRO A 42 -29.96 2.28 -56.41
N TRP A 43 -29.81 3.45 -55.78
CA TRP A 43 -29.85 4.76 -56.47
C TRP A 43 -28.51 5.51 -56.45
N GLY A 44 -27.43 4.88 -55.99
CA GLY A 44 -26.06 5.38 -56.19
C GLY A 44 -25.73 6.71 -55.49
N LEU A 45 -26.49 7.10 -54.46
CA LEU A 45 -26.21 8.30 -53.67
C LEU A 45 -25.37 7.92 -52.45
N SER A 46 -24.21 8.53 -52.29
CA SER A 46 -23.35 8.32 -51.13
C SER A 46 -24.00 8.93 -49.88
N ILE A 47 -24.61 8.10 -49.03
CA ILE A 47 -25.07 8.54 -47.71
C ILE A 47 -23.82 8.79 -46.85
N PRO A 48 -23.63 10.00 -46.28
CA PRO A 48 -22.54 10.20 -45.33
C PRO A 48 -22.79 9.27 -44.13
N HIS A 49 -21.84 8.36 -43.89
CA HIS A 49 -21.91 7.45 -42.76
C HIS A 49 -21.75 8.28 -41.48
N VAL A 50 -22.83 8.44 -40.72
CA VAL A 50 -22.74 9.02 -39.38
C VAL A 50 -22.06 7.98 -38.50
N VAL A 51 -20.75 8.14 -38.31
CA VAL A 51 -20.01 7.41 -37.29
C VAL A 51 -20.53 7.90 -35.94
N SER A 52 -21.36 7.09 -35.28
CA SER A 52 -21.75 7.34 -33.90
C SER A 52 -20.53 7.07 -33.02
N ILE A 53 -19.76 8.11 -32.74
CA ILE A 53 -18.75 8.08 -31.68
C ILE A 53 -19.54 8.07 -30.37
N VAL A 54 -19.91 6.89 -29.90
CA VAL A 54 -20.35 6.75 -28.51
C VAL A 54 -19.08 6.90 -27.69
N PRO A 55 -18.90 7.98 -26.90
CA PRO A 55 -17.80 8.01 -25.96
C PRO A 55 -18.02 6.82 -25.04
N SER A 56 -17.10 5.85 -25.08
CA SER A 56 -17.03 4.85 -24.03
C SER A 56 -16.85 5.66 -22.76
N ARG A 57 -17.87 5.70 -21.89
CA ARG A 57 -17.65 6.10 -20.50
C ARG A 57 -16.56 5.17 -20.02
N ALA A 58 -15.33 5.66 -19.93
CA ALA A 58 -14.41 5.09 -18.97
C ALA A 58 -15.16 5.19 -17.65
N LEU A 59 -15.79 4.09 -17.22
CA LEU A 59 -16.37 4.01 -15.90
C LEU A 59 -15.18 4.20 -14.98
N ALA A 60 -15.00 5.44 -14.51
CA ALA A 60 -14.01 5.72 -13.49
C ALA A 60 -14.41 4.82 -12.31
N LEU A 61 -13.52 3.89 -11.97
CA LEU A 61 -13.66 3.07 -10.78
C LEU A 61 -13.91 4.01 -9.58
N SER A 62 -14.74 3.58 -8.63
CA SER A 62 -14.88 4.30 -7.36
C SER A 62 -13.54 4.38 -6.63
N GLU A 63 -13.39 5.25 -5.62
CA GLU A 63 -12.14 5.36 -4.88
C GLU A 63 -11.76 4.02 -4.21
N GLU A 64 -12.75 3.27 -3.75
CA GLU A 64 -12.62 1.94 -3.15
C GLU A 64 -12.12 0.92 -4.18
N GLN A 65 -12.70 0.94 -5.38
CA GLN A 65 -12.27 0.09 -6.49
C GLN A 65 -10.88 0.48 -7.01
N LEU A 66 -10.53 1.77 -6.99
CA LEU A 66 -9.20 2.26 -7.36
C LEU A 66 -8.15 1.81 -6.35
N LEU A 67 -8.47 1.75 -5.06
CA LEU A 67 -7.54 1.22 -4.06
C LEU A 67 -7.22 -0.25 -4.32
N VAL A 68 -8.24 -1.07 -4.62
CA VAL A 68 -8.05 -2.48 -5.03
C VAL A 68 -7.18 -2.57 -6.29
N GLU A 69 -7.46 -1.73 -7.29
CA GLU A 69 -6.69 -1.65 -8.53
C GLU A 69 -5.21 -1.34 -8.28
N ASP A 70 -4.94 -0.31 -7.48
CA ASP A 70 -3.59 0.16 -7.22
C ASP A 70 -2.78 -0.91 -6.48
N VAL A 71 -3.38 -1.59 -5.49
CA VAL A 71 -2.73 -2.70 -4.78
C VAL A 71 -2.45 -3.86 -5.73
N TRP A 72 -3.43 -4.27 -6.54
CA TRP A 72 -3.23 -5.35 -7.51
C TRP A 72 -2.10 -5.02 -8.49
N ARG A 73 -2.05 -3.77 -8.98
CA ARG A 73 -1.01 -3.30 -9.91
C ARG A 73 0.37 -3.30 -9.25
N GLU A 74 0.46 -2.89 -7.99
CA GLU A 74 1.73 -2.85 -7.27
C GLU A 74 2.29 -4.26 -7.05
N VAL A 75 1.45 -5.18 -6.60
CA VAL A 75 1.82 -6.60 -6.48
C VAL A 75 2.24 -7.16 -7.83
N THR A 76 1.48 -6.90 -8.89
CA THR A 76 1.83 -7.39 -10.24
C THR A 76 3.21 -6.93 -10.71
N ARG A 77 3.66 -5.74 -10.29
CA ARG A 77 4.96 -5.18 -10.67
C ARG A 77 6.12 -5.67 -9.82
N GLN A 78 5.90 -5.90 -8.53
CA GLN A 78 6.97 -6.10 -7.56
C GLN A 78 7.02 -7.52 -6.98
N TYR A 79 5.99 -8.33 -7.19
CA TYR A 79 5.93 -9.67 -6.62
C TYR A 79 7.04 -10.56 -7.20
N VAL A 80 7.68 -11.32 -6.31
CA VAL A 80 8.90 -12.07 -6.62
C VAL A 80 8.63 -13.25 -7.56
N ASP A 81 7.47 -13.90 -7.42
CA ASP A 81 7.08 -15.04 -8.25
C ASP A 81 6.11 -14.59 -9.37
N PRO A 82 6.54 -14.59 -10.65
CA PRO A 82 5.71 -14.15 -11.77
C PRO A 82 4.52 -15.08 -12.08
N THR A 83 4.46 -16.26 -11.45
CA THR A 83 3.35 -17.20 -11.60
C THR A 83 2.26 -17.01 -10.54
N PHE A 84 2.47 -16.11 -9.56
CA PHE A 84 1.53 -15.85 -8.47
C PHE A 84 1.08 -17.13 -7.76
N ASN A 85 2.03 -17.98 -7.36
CA ASN A 85 1.76 -19.27 -6.75
C ASN A 85 0.92 -20.22 -7.63
N GLY A 86 1.22 -20.24 -8.93
CA GLY A 86 0.55 -21.11 -9.92
C GLY A 86 -0.79 -20.60 -10.46
N LEU A 87 -1.26 -19.42 -10.04
CA LEU A 87 -2.45 -18.78 -10.62
C LEU A 87 -2.23 -18.31 -12.06
N GLY A 88 -0.99 -17.95 -12.40
CA GLY A 88 -0.67 -17.29 -13.66
C GLY A 88 -1.25 -15.87 -13.75
N GLN A 89 -1.00 -15.21 -14.88
CA GLN A 89 -1.43 -13.83 -15.11
C GLN A 89 -2.97 -13.72 -15.22
N GLU A 90 -3.60 -14.72 -15.85
CA GLU A 90 -5.05 -14.77 -16.00
C GLU A 90 -5.74 -14.99 -14.64
N GLY A 91 -5.33 -16.00 -13.88
CA GLY A 91 -5.89 -16.26 -12.55
C GLY A 91 -5.68 -15.11 -11.58
N TRP A 92 -4.52 -14.44 -11.63
CA TRP A 92 -4.29 -13.23 -10.85
C TRP A 92 -5.18 -12.06 -11.29
N GLY A 93 -5.44 -11.94 -12.60
CA GLY A 93 -6.41 -10.99 -13.15
C GLY A 93 -7.86 -11.29 -12.75
N GLU A 94 -8.23 -12.55 -12.57
CA GLU A 94 -9.55 -12.93 -12.03
C GLU A 94 -9.72 -12.49 -10.58
N LYS A 95 -8.67 -12.62 -9.75
CA LYS A 95 -8.70 -12.18 -8.35
C LYS A 95 -8.87 -10.68 -8.20
N ARG A 96 -8.31 -9.90 -9.11
CA ARG A 96 -8.61 -8.47 -9.25
C ARG A 96 -10.10 -8.21 -9.50
N GLN A 97 -10.69 -8.91 -10.47
CA GLN A 97 -12.09 -8.72 -10.84
C GLN A 97 -13.04 -9.13 -9.71
N GLU A 98 -12.72 -10.21 -9.01
CA GLU A 98 -13.45 -10.66 -7.82
C GLU A 98 -13.41 -9.60 -6.72
N ALA A 99 -12.23 -9.05 -6.42
CA ALA A 99 -12.06 -8.00 -5.42
C ALA A 99 -12.79 -6.71 -5.80
N ILE A 100 -12.67 -6.23 -7.04
CA ILE A 100 -13.38 -5.02 -7.53
C ILE A 100 -14.91 -5.19 -7.45
N LYS A 101 -15.42 -6.38 -7.79
CA LYS A 101 -16.85 -6.68 -7.69
C LYS A 101 -17.32 -6.71 -6.24
N SER A 102 -16.51 -7.26 -5.34
CA SER A 102 -16.87 -7.34 -3.91
C SER A 102 -17.05 -5.96 -3.27
N VAL A 103 -16.33 -4.94 -3.76
CA VAL A 103 -16.41 -3.56 -3.23
C VAL A 103 -17.33 -2.64 -4.04
N ALA A 104 -18.07 -3.15 -5.02
CA ALA A 104 -18.84 -2.31 -5.95
C ALA A 104 -19.98 -1.51 -5.31
N ASN A 105 -20.48 -1.95 -4.15
CA ASN A 105 -21.54 -1.28 -3.40
C ASN A 105 -21.05 -0.73 -2.05
N VAL A 106 -19.74 -0.73 -1.82
CA VAL A 106 -19.13 -0.27 -0.57
C VAL A 106 -18.99 1.25 -0.64
N GLY A 107 -19.48 1.94 0.39
CA GLY A 107 -19.39 3.39 0.50
C GLY A 107 -18.04 3.86 1.06
N PRO A 108 -17.76 5.17 1.01
CA PRO A 108 -16.51 5.74 1.52
C PRO A 108 -16.31 5.53 3.03
N ASP A 109 -17.39 5.39 3.79
CA ASP A 109 -17.36 5.20 5.24
C ASP A 109 -16.97 3.77 5.65
N ASP A 110 -17.12 2.79 4.75
CA ASP A 110 -16.94 1.36 5.02
C ASP A 110 -15.55 0.86 4.58
N THR A 111 -14.52 1.64 4.89
CA THR A 111 -13.14 1.38 4.41
C THR A 111 -12.60 0.01 4.87
N GLU A 112 -13.07 -0.50 6.01
CA GLU A 112 -12.66 -1.81 6.53
C GLU A 112 -13.10 -2.96 5.60
N GLU A 113 -14.26 -2.85 4.95
CA GLU A 113 -14.72 -3.86 3.98
C GLU A 113 -13.80 -3.90 2.76
N VAL A 114 -13.36 -2.74 2.28
CA VAL A 114 -12.38 -2.62 1.20
C VAL A 114 -11.05 -3.27 1.59
N TYR A 115 -10.58 -3.03 2.81
CA TYR A 115 -9.36 -3.65 3.32
C TYR A 115 -9.48 -5.17 3.45
N GLN A 116 -10.65 -5.69 3.85
CA GLN A 116 -10.89 -7.13 3.89
C GLN A 116 -10.89 -7.75 2.49
N ALA A 117 -11.47 -7.08 1.49
CA ALA A 117 -11.43 -7.53 0.10
C ALA A 117 -9.97 -7.63 -0.41
N ILE A 118 -9.15 -6.62 -0.12
CA ILE A 118 -7.72 -6.62 -0.47
C ILE A 118 -6.98 -7.77 0.23
N ARG A 119 -7.20 -7.96 1.54
CA ARG A 119 -6.58 -9.07 2.28
C ARG A 119 -6.94 -10.43 1.71
N THR A 120 -8.21 -10.63 1.37
CA THR A 120 -8.71 -11.87 0.76
C THR A 120 -8.05 -12.13 -0.60
N MET A 121 -7.91 -11.09 -1.42
CA MET A 121 -7.18 -11.16 -2.69
C MET A 121 -5.72 -11.60 -2.47
N LEU A 122 -5.01 -10.96 -1.54
CA LEU A 122 -3.59 -11.28 -1.26
C LEU A 122 -3.38 -12.67 -0.66
N GLN A 123 -4.33 -13.18 0.14
CA GLN A 123 -4.25 -14.53 0.71
C GLN A 123 -4.16 -15.62 -0.36
N THR A 124 -4.68 -15.39 -1.56
CA THR A 124 -4.59 -16.35 -2.68
C THR A 124 -3.15 -16.61 -3.14
N LEU A 125 -2.22 -15.69 -2.86
CA LEU A 125 -0.80 -15.84 -3.14
C LEU A 125 -0.12 -16.86 -2.23
N GLY A 126 -0.72 -17.17 -1.07
CA GLY A 126 -0.19 -18.14 -0.10
C GLY A 126 1.13 -17.72 0.56
N ASP A 127 1.53 -16.45 0.45
CA ASP A 127 2.77 -15.93 1.03
C ASP A 127 2.50 -15.25 2.39
N PRO A 128 3.05 -15.78 3.51
CA PRO A 128 2.86 -15.21 4.84
C PRO A 128 3.48 -13.82 5.02
N TYR A 129 4.40 -13.40 4.14
CA TYR A 129 5.05 -12.10 4.20
C TYR A 129 4.35 -11.04 3.35
N THR A 130 3.49 -11.44 2.42
CA THR A 130 2.68 -10.52 1.61
C THR A 130 1.40 -10.15 2.35
N ARG A 131 1.34 -8.91 2.83
CA ARG A 131 0.20 -8.39 3.60
C ARG A 131 -0.09 -6.93 3.28
N PHE A 132 -1.37 -6.59 3.32
CA PHE A 132 -1.81 -5.20 3.31
C PHE A 132 -1.68 -4.57 4.69
N LEU A 133 -1.28 -3.30 4.74
CA LEU A 133 -1.21 -2.51 5.97
C LEU A 133 -2.16 -1.32 5.88
N THR A 134 -3.02 -1.15 6.88
CA THR A 134 -3.84 0.06 7.00
C THR A 134 -2.96 1.27 7.33
N PRO A 135 -3.44 2.52 7.12
CA PRO A 135 -2.67 3.71 7.45
C PRO A 135 -2.10 3.73 8.87
N ASP A 136 -2.89 3.29 9.87
CA ASP A 136 -2.45 3.23 11.27
C ASP A 136 -1.39 2.15 11.51
N GLN A 137 -1.54 0.99 10.88
CA GLN A 137 -0.57 -0.09 10.95
C GLN A 137 0.75 0.30 10.29
N TYR A 138 0.69 0.93 9.12
CA TYR A 138 1.86 1.46 8.43
C TYR A 138 2.52 2.59 9.23
N GLY A 139 1.73 3.49 9.82
CA GLY A 139 2.22 4.55 10.71
C GLY A 139 2.99 3.98 11.91
N SER A 140 2.42 2.97 12.57
CA SER A 140 3.07 2.25 13.67
C SER A 140 4.37 1.58 13.24
N LEU A 141 4.36 0.88 12.10
CA LEU A 141 5.53 0.19 11.55
C LEU A 141 6.63 1.17 11.13
N SER A 142 6.28 2.25 10.43
CA SER A 142 7.19 3.29 9.97
C SER A 142 7.86 4.01 11.14
N THR A 143 7.09 4.29 12.19
CA THR A 143 7.60 4.89 13.43
C THR A 143 8.65 3.96 14.05
N TYR A 144 8.30 2.68 14.26
CA TYR A 144 9.23 1.65 14.74
C TYR A 144 10.50 1.54 13.89
N ALA A 145 10.36 1.46 12.56
CA ALA A 145 11.48 1.33 11.63
C ALA A 145 12.42 2.55 11.62
N ARG A 146 11.89 3.74 11.91
CA ARG A 146 12.68 4.99 12.02
C ARG A 146 13.42 5.11 13.36
N GLY A 147 13.30 4.12 14.25
CA GLY A 147 13.85 4.18 15.60
C GLY A 147 13.10 5.14 16.52
N ASN A 148 12.05 5.79 16.03
CA ASN A 148 11.07 6.43 16.88
C ASN A 148 10.29 5.29 17.51
N SER A 149 10.53 5.02 18.78
CA SER A 149 9.76 4.02 19.50
C SER A 149 8.29 4.46 19.46
N ALA A 150 7.47 3.88 18.57
CA ALA A 150 6.02 3.87 18.77
C ALA A 150 5.86 3.28 20.16
N GLY A 151 5.51 4.14 21.12
CA GLY A 151 5.98 3.95 22.48
C GLY A 151 5.55 2.62 23.08
N GLY A 152 6.49 2.01 23.80
CA GLY A 152 6.34 0.73 24.45
C GLY A 152 7.59 0.40 25.25
N VAL A 153 7.46 -0.50 26.22
CA VAL A 153 8.54 -0.82 27.18
C VAL A 153 9.69 -1.61 26.52
N GLY A 154 9.45 -2.22 25.35
CA GLY A 154 10.44 -3.01 24.60
C GLY A 154 10.55 -4.44 25.08
N VAL A 155 9.40 -5.11 25.20
CA VAL A 155 9.23 -6.50 25.69
C VAL A 155 8.49 -7.31 24.63
N GLN A 156 8.92 -8.55 24.42
CA GLN A 156 8.18 -9.57 23.68
C GLN A 156 7.48 -10.50 24.66
N LEU A 157 6.19 -10.76 24.41
CA LEU A 157 5.34 -11.55 25.29
C LEU A 157 4.98 -12.90 24.65
N LEU A 158 4.87 -13.93 25.47
CA LEU A 158 4.26 -15.21 25.12
C LEU A 158 3.21 -15.57 26.17
N VAL A 159 2.30 -16.48 25.83
CA VAL A 159 1.46 -17.15 26.83
C VAL A 159 2.14 -18.45 27.21
N ASP A 160 2.40 -18.67 28.49
CA ASP A 160 2.91 -19.94 28.98
C ASP A 160 1.82 -21.01 28.84
N PRO A 161 2.04 -22.07 28.05
CA PRO A 161 1.06 -23.13 27.84
C PRO A 161 0.72 -23.92 29.11
N SER A 162 1.58 -23.88 30.14
CA SER A 162 1.36 -24.63 31.39
C SER A 162 0.49 -23.87 32.39
N SER A 163 0.70 -22.55 32.52
CA SER A 163 -0.01 -21.71 33.49
C SER A 163 -1.11 -20.86 32.88
N GLY A 164 -1.14 -20.71 31.55
CA GLY A 164 -2.04 -19.80 30.84
C GLY A 164 -1.74 -18.31 31.09
N LYS A 165 -0.60 -17.99 31.72
CA LYS A 165 -0.21 -16.62 32.07
C LYS A 165 0.68 -16.01 31.01
N VAL A 166 0.66 -14.69 30.91
CA VAL A 166 1.53 -13.94 30.01
C VAL A 166 2.93 -13.82 30.61
N MET A 167 3.93 -14.28 29.87
CA MET A 167 5.34 -14.31 30.25
C MET A 167 6.17 -13.49 29.26
N VAL A 168 7.25 -12.89 29.76
CA VAL A 168 8.28 -12.24 28.96
C VAL A 168 9.09 -13.29 28.20
N SER A 169 9.01 -13.26 26.88
CA SER A 169 9.81 -14.11 25.98
C SER A 169 11.22 -13.55 25.82
N ASN A 170 11.29 -12.25 25.57
CA ASN A 170 12.54 -11.57 25.30
C ASN A 170 12.41 -10.07 25.59
N THR A 171 13.53 -9.41 25.88
CA THR A 171 13.61 -7.95 26.04
C THR A 171 14.51 -7.36 24.96
N VAL A 172 14.12 -6.19 24.45
CA VAL A 172 14.92 -5.47 23.45
C VAL A 172 16.12 -4.84 24.14
N GLN A 173 17.33 -5.04 23.61
CA GLN A 173 18.53 -4.42 24.19
C GLN A 173 18.41 -2.90 24.24
N ASN A 174 18.88 -2.29 25.34
CA ASN A 174 18.79 -0.85 25.63
C ASN A 174 17.37 -0.27 25.75
N SER A 175 16.33 -1.12 25.84
CA SER A 175 14.95 -0.68 26.07
C SER A 175 14.69 -0.24 27.52
N PRO A 176 13.60 0.50 27.79
CA PRO A 176 13.12 0.76 29.15
C PRO A 176 12.94 -0.52 29.98
N ALA A 177 12.49 -1.63 29.37
CA ALA A 177 12.32 -2.91 30.06
C ALA A 177 13.64 -3.50 30.55
N THR A 178 14.66 -3.48 29.69
CA THR A 178 16.00 -3.96 30.05
C THR A 178 16.62 -3.07 31.13
N LYS A 179 16.38 -1.75 31.08
CA LYS A 179 16.80 -0.80 32.13
C LYS A 179 16.05 -1.00 33.44
N ALA A 180 14.80 -1.45 33.39
CA ALA A 180 13.99 -1.84 34.54
C ALA A 180 14.38 -3.22 35.11
N GLY A 181 15.24 -3.97 34.41
CA GLY A 181 15.72 -5.28 34.85
C GLY A 181 14.79 -6.44 34.53
N LEU A 182 13.84 -6.27 33.60
CA LEU A 182 12.98 -7.36 33.14
C LEU A 182 13.81 -8.42 32.39
N LEU A 183 13.57 -9.69 32.72
CA LEU A 183 14.26 -10.82 32.14
C LEU A 183 13.29 -11.76 31.41
N PRO A 184 13.79 -12.50 30.39
CA PRO A 184 13.07 -13.64 29.84
C PRO A 184 12.66 -14.62 30.95
N GLY A 185 11.38 -15.00 30.98
CA GLY A 185 10.80 -15.88 32.00
C GLY A 185 9.95 -15.16 33.05
N ASP A 186 10.01 -13.83 33.13
CA ASP A 186 9.18 -13.06 34.07
C ASP A 186 7.70 -13.15 33.71
N ILE A 187 6.84 -13.32 34.72
CA ILE A 187 5.39 -13.39 34.53
C ILE A 187 4.78 -12.01 34.81
N ILE A 188 3.99 -11.51 33.86
CA ILE A 188 3.27 -10.24 34.02
C ILE A 188 1.99 -10.52 34.80
N LEU A 189 1.92 -9.98 36.02
CA LEU A 189 0.74 -10.08 36.88
C LEU A 189 -0.18 -8.88 36.68
N GLU A 190 0.37 -7.67 36.63
CA GLU A 190 -0.40 -6.44 36.56
C GLU A 190 0.25 -5.45 35.58
N VAL A 191 -0.56 -4.61 34.95
CA VAL A 191 -0.11 -3.44 34.18
C VAL A 191 -0.97 -2.24 34.56
N ASN A 192 -0.36 -1.18 35.07
CA ASN A 192 -1.00 0.00 35.64
C ASN A 192 -2.04 -0.34 36.73
N GLY A 193 -1.73 -1.31 37.57
CA GLY A 193 -2.63 -1.78 38.64
C GLY A 193 -3.88 -2.54 38.14
N MET A 194 -3.94 -2.90 36.86
CA MET A 194 -4.95 -3.82 36.34
C MET A 194 -4.37 -5.24 36.33
N ASP A 195 -5.08 -6.18 36.95
CA ASP A 195 -4.75 -7.61 36.89
C ASP A 195 -4.82 -8.11 35.44
N MET A 196 -3.73 -8.74 35.00
CA MET A 196 -3.56 -9.34 33.67
C MET A 196 -3.75 -10.86 33.69
N SER A 197 -4.13 -11.44 34.85
CA SER A 197 -4.45 -12.86 34.97
C SER A 197 -5.58 -13.25 34.03
N GLY A 198 -5.28 -14.12 33.05
CA GLY A 198 -6.25 -14.56 32.04
C GLY A 198 -6.42 -13.63 30.84
N ALA A 199 -5.68 -12.53 30.76
CA ALA A 199 -5.62 -11.69 29.55
C ALA A 199 -4.79 -12.37 28.45
N THR A 200 -5.11 -12.11 27.18
CA THR A 200 -4.28 -12.58 26.07
C THR A 200 -3.02 -11.73 25.93
N ALA A 201 -1.98 -12.29 25.30
CA ALA A 201 -0.74 -11.56 25.04
C ALA A 201 -0.98 -10.27 24.23
N GLU A 202 -1.97 -10.24 23.32
CA GLU A 202 -2.30 -9.01 22.58
C GLU A 202 -2.84 -7.91 23.48
N VAL A 203 -3.69 -8.26 24.47
CA VAL A 203 -4.28 -7.30 25.41
C VAL A 203 -3.19 -6.70 26.29
N VAL A 204 -2.30 -7.53 26.84
CA VAL A 204 -1.18 -7.07 27.66
C VAL A 204 -0.24 -6.18 26.81
N ALA A 205 0.09 -6.60 25.59
CA ALA A 205 0.93 -5.82 24.67
C ALA A 205 0.27 -4.48 24.27
N ALA A 206 -1.06 -4.41 24.19
CA ALA A 206 -1.76 -3.15 23.96
C ALA A 206 -1.67 -2.22 25.18
N LYS A 207 -1.71 -2.75 26.40
CA LYS A 207 -1.57 -1.97 27.66
C LYS A 207 -0.14 -1.49 27.91
N CYS A 208 0.85 -2.27 27.51
CA CYS A 208 2.26 -1.88 27.59
C CYS A 208 2.68 -0.87 26.51
N ARG A 209 1.81 -0.57 25.54
CA ARG A 209 2.02 0.49 24.55
C ARG A 209 1.43 1.80 25.07
N GLY A 210 2.15 2.90 24.86
CA GLY A 210 1.77 4.22 25.35
C GLY A 210 2.64 5.31 24.72
N GLU A 211 2.35 6.58 24.99
CA GLU A 211 3.17 7.66 24.49
C GLU A 211 4.56 7.67 25.16
N ALA A 212 5.58 8.07 24.40
CA ALA A 212 6.94 8.18 24.91
C ALA A 212 6.98 9.20 26.08
N GLY A 213 7.52 8.77 27.23
CA GLY A 213 7.58 9.59 28.44
C GLY A 213 6.47 9.30 29.46
N THR A 214 5.50 8.45 29.13
CA THR A 214 4.54 7.92 30.12
C THR A 214 5.20 6.84 30.97
N THR A 215 4.93 6.86 32.28
CA THR A 215 5.42 5.84 33.21
C THR A 215 4.39 4.71 33.28
N LEU A 216 4.87 3.49 33.08
CA LEU A 216 4.10 2.26 33.27
C LEU A 216 4.54 1.63 34.59
N THR A 217 3.57 1.19 35.40
CA THR A 217 3.79 0.51 36.69
C THR A 217 3.26 -0.91 36.66
#